data_AF-A0AAN8ER47-F1
#
_entry.id   AF-A0AAN8ER47-F1
#
_cell.length_a   1.000
_cell.length_b   1.000
_cell.length_c   1.000
_cell.angle_alpha   90.00
_cell.angle_beta   90.00
_cell.angle_gamma   90.00
#
_symmetry.space_group_name_H-M   'P 1'
#
loop_
_entity.id
_entity.type
_entity.pdbx_description
1 polymer ?
#
loop_
_entity_poly.entity_id
_entity_poly.type
_entity_poly.pdbx_seq_one_letter_code
_entity_poly.pdbx_strand_id
1 'polypeptide(L)' 'MKLIVVLLIVFIGSALSRHDRCNEETQPGPCRGSFMRYTYDSSLGRCKTFMWGGCQPNGNNFVTMWHCLAFCAI' A
#
# COMPACT_ATOMS: atom_id res chain seq x y z
N MET A 1 6.80 -32.06 -2.93
CA MET A 1 6.35 -31.30 -4.11
C MET A 1 5.17 -30.38 -3.80
N LYS A 2 4.03 -30.87 -3.28
CA LYS A 2 2.88 -30.02 -2.89
C LYS A 2 3.25 -28.87 -1.93
N LEU A 3 4.05 -29.13 -0.89
CA LEU A 3 4.43 -28.11 0.10
C LEU A 3 5.36 -27.02 -0.48
N ILE A 4 6.34 -27.42 -1.30
CA ILE A 4 7.25 -26.48 -1.99
C ILE A 4 6.46 -25.61 -2.97
N VAL A 5 5.53 -26.20 -3.73
CA VAL A 5 4.68 -25.45 -4.67
C VAL A 5 3.77 -24.46 -3.94
N VAL A 6 3.16 -24.85 -2.82
CA VAL A 6 2.35 -23.93 -1.99
C VAL A 6 3.20 -22.78 -1.45
N LEU A 7 4.40 -23.05 -0.95
CA LEU A 7 5.31 -22.00 -0.50
C LEU A 7 5.70 -21.05 -1.65
N LEU A 8 6.05 -21.57 -2.83
CA LEU A 8 6.38 -20.74 -4.00
C LEU A 8 5.20 -19.85 -4.41
N ILE A 9 3.97 -20.37 -4.44
CA ILE A 9 2.78 -19.58 -4.78
C ILE A 9 2.54 -18.47 -3.74
N VAL A 10 2.72 -18.76 -2.45
CA VAL A 10 2.58 -17.76 -1.37
C VAL A 10 3.67 -16.69 -1.46
N PHE A 11 4.92 -17.07 -1.71
CA PHE A 11 6.04 -16.13 -1.86
C PHE A 11 5.88 -15.23 -3.09
N ILE A 12 5.50 -15.80 -4.24
CA ILE A 12 5.26 -15.03 -5.47
C ILE A 12 4.04 -14.11 -5.30
N GLY A 13 2.94 -14.59 -4.72
CA GLY A 13 1.73 -13.80 -4.52
C GLY A 13 1.91 -12.62 -3.56
N SER A 14 2.66 -12.82 -2.47
CA SER A 14 2.96 -11.75 -1.52
C SER A 14 3.85 -10.65 -2.13
N ALA A 15 4.83 -11.01 -2.95
CA ALA A 15 5.66 -10.05 -3.68
C ALA A 15 4.86 -9.22 -4.69
N LEU A 16 3.98 -9.86 -5.47
CA LEU A 16 3.13 -9.16 -6.44
C LEU A 16 2.16 -8.20 -5.76
N SER A 17 1.54 -8.62 -4.64
CA SER A 17 0.64 -7.77 -3.86
C SER A 17 1.31 -6.52 -3.28
N ARG A 18 2.62 -6.57 -2.98
CA ARG A 18 3.37 -5.39 -2.52
C ARG A 18 3.56 -4.41 -3.66
N HIS A 19 3.98 -4.89 -4.83
CA HIS A 19 4.21 -4.06 -6.00
C HIS A 19 2.92 -3.36 -6.43
N ASP A 20 1.79 -4.07 -6.44
CA ASP A 20 0.50 -3.50 -6.84
C ASP A 20 0.09 -2.36 -5.88
N ARG A 21 0.10 -2.62 -4.57
CA ARG A 21 -0.32 -1.63 -3.56
C ARG A 21 0.53 -0.37 -3.54
N CYS A 22 1.83 -0.47 -3.78
CA CYS A 22 2.72 0.70 -3.76
C CYS A 22 2.61 1.55 -5.04
N ASN A 23 2.00 1.02 -6.10
CA ASN A 23 1.80 1.71 -7.37
C ASN A 23 0.35 2.14 -7.62
N GLU A 24 -0.59 1.76 -6.75
CA GLU A 24 -1.95 2.28 -6.80
C GLU A 24 -1.96 3.80 -6.58
N GLU A 25 -2.84 4.49 -7.31
CA GLU A 25 -3.04 5.93 -7.14
C GLU A 25 -3.54 6.29 -5.74
N THR A 26 -3.20 7.48 -5.26
CA THR A 26 -3.72 7.99 -3.99
C THR A 26 -5.23 8.26 -4.12
N GLN A 27 -6.04 7.63 -3.27
CA GLN A 27 -7.51 7.76 -3.31
C GLN A 27 -8.09 8.31 -1.99
N PRO A 28 -8.75 9.48 -2.00
CA PRO A 28 -9.51 9.98 -0.84
C PRO A 28 -10.71 9.10 -0.47
N GLY A 29 -11.31 8.40 -1.44
CA GLY A 29 -12.55 7.65 -1.25
C GLY A 29 -13.81 8.54 -1.22
N PRO A 30 -15.02 7.95 -1.11
CA PRO A 30 -16.27 8.70 -1.25
C PRO A 30 -16.74 9.40 0.03
N CYS A 31 -16.19 9.03 1.20
CA CYS A 31 -16.55 9.66 2.47
C CYS A 31 -15.93 11.06 2.61
N ARG A 32 -16.55 11.90 3.44
CA ARG A 32 -16.20 13.33 3.60
C ARG A 32 -15.48 13.65 4.91
N GLY A 33 -14.90 12.65 5.57
CA GLY A 33 -14.00 12.86 6.69
C GLY A 33 -12.66 13.46 6.24
N SER A 34 -11.82 13.85 7.20
CA SER A 34 -10.49 14.39 6.94
C SER A 34 -9.48 13.72 7.85
N PHE A 35 -8.98 12.56 7.43
CA PHE A 35 -8.00 11.80 8.18
C PHE A 35 -6.65 11.85 7.47
N MET A 36 -5.62 12.37 8.17
CA MET A 36 -4.26 12.32 7.65
C MET A 36 -3.81 10.87 7.52
N ARG A 37 -3.36 10.49 6.33
CA ARG A 37 -2.77 9.20 6.00
C ARG A 37 -1.50 9.39 5.19
N TYR A 38 -0.78 8.31 4.97
CA TYR A 38 0.44 8.25 4.18
C TYR A 38 0.22 7.39 2.95
N THR A 39 0.81 7.80 1.83
CA THR A 39 0.74 7.13 0.53
C THR A 39 2.15 7.13 -0.06
N TYR A 40 2.53 6.08 -0.78
CA TYR A 40 3.79 5.99 -1.49
C TYR A 40 3.65 6.63 -2.88
N ASP A 41 4.58 7.51 -3.21
CA ASP A 41 4.71 8.10 -4.53
C ASP A 41 5.88 7.41 -5.23
N SER A 42 5.58 6.46 -6.13
CA SER A 42 6.59 5.70 -6.85
C SER A 42 7.38 6.53 -7.85
N SER A 43 6.82 7.65 -8.33
CA SER A 43 7.53 8.58 -9.21
C SER A 43 8.63 9.36 -8.47
N LEU A 44 8.41 9.62 -7.17
CA LEU A 44 9.35 10.32 -6.30
C LEU A 44 10.16 9.39 -5.40
N GLY A 45 9.84 8.09 -5.41
CA GLY A 45 10.47 7.08 -4.55
C GLY A 45 10.25 7.32 -3.05
N ARG A 46 9.18 7.99 -2.63
CA ARG A 46 8.99 8.40 -1.23
C ARG A 46 7.54 8.35 -0.76
N CYS A 47 7.37 8.15 0.54
CA CYS A 47 6.08 8.32 1.21
C CYS A 47 5.75 9.81 1.42
N LYS A 48 4.50 10.18 1.18
CA LYS A 48 3.94 11.53 1.40
C LYS A 48 2.61 11.44 2.15
N THR A 49 2.18 12.55 2.74
CA THR A 49 0.86 12.64 3.40
C THR A 49 -0.25 12.92 2.38
N PHE A 50 -1.46 12.48 2.71
CA PHE A 50 -2.69 12.86 2.01
C PHE A 50 -3.89 12.82 2.95
N MET A 51 -5.01 13.43 2.54
CA MET A 51 -6.28 13.36 3.29
C MET A 51 -7.14 12.23 2.74
N TRP A 52 -7.48 11.29 3.62
CA TRP A 52 -8.41 10.21 3.34
C TRP A 52 -9.78 10.51 3.95
N GLY A 53 -10.83 10.20 3.18
CA GLY A 53 -12.23 10.50 3.49
C GLY A 53 -12.82 9.69 4.63
N GLY A 54 -12.15 8.63 5.10
CA GLY A 54 -12.60 7.82 6.23
C GLY A 54 -13.25 6.48 5.85
N CYS A 55 -13.40 6.17 4.56
CA CYS A 55 -13.89 4.87 4.12
C CYS A 55 -13.28 4.43 2.77
N GLN A 56 -13.42 3.13 2.47
CA GLN A 56 -12.97 2.48 1.24
C GLN A 56 -11.52 2.85 0.86
N PRO A 57 -10.54 2.58 1.74
CA PRO A 57 -9.15 2.80 1.37
C PRO A 57 -8.74 1.74 0.35
N ASN A 58 -7.88 2.13 -0.60
CA ASN A 58 -7.14 1.17 -1.40
C ASN A 58 -5.87 0.72 -0.65
N GLY A 59 -4.99 -0.02 -1.32
CA GLY A 59 -3.76 -0.57 -0.76
C GLY A 59 -2.70 0.47 -0.43
N ASN A 60 -2.68 1.61 -1.14
CA ASN A 60 -1.73 2.71 -0.98
C ASN A 60 -2.15 3.73 0.10
N ASN A 61 -2.57 3.24 1.27
CA ASN A 61 -3.08 4.04 2.38
C ASN A 61 -2.56 3.49 3.71
N PHE A 62 -1.66 4.24 4.34
CA PHE A 62 -0.96 3.84 5.57
C PHE A 62 -1.24 4.82 6.70
N VAL A 63 -1.33 4.31 7.93
CA VAL A 63 -1.58 5.15 9.12
C VAL A 63 -0.33 5.92 9.54
N THR A 64 0.86 5.36 9.34
CA THR A 64 2.13 5.96 9.76
C THR A 64 3.12 6.03 8.61
N MET A 65 3.99 7.02 8.66
CA MET A 65 5.11 7.17 7.72
C MET A 65 5.99 5.91 7.72
N TRP A 66 6.31 5.39 8.91
CA TRP A 66 7.15 4.21 9.06
C TRP A 66 6.57 2.97 8.38
N HIS A 67 5.26 2.72 8.52
CA HIS A 67 4.61 1.60 7.86
C HIS A 67 4.64 1.75 6.34
N CYS A 68 4.40 2.95 5.81
CA CYS A 68 4.51 3.21 4.38
C CYS A 68 5.93 2.91 3.86
N LEU A 69 6.97 3.45 4.54
CA LEU A 69 8.36 3.25 4.13
C LEU A 69 8.77 1.78 4.23
N ALA A 70 8.47 1.11 5.34
CA ALA A 70 8.79 -0.30 5.52
C ALA A 70 8.08 -1.20 4.51
N PHE A 71 6.92 -0.80 4.00
CA PHE A 71 6.17 -1.58 3.03
C PHE A 71 6.61 -1.32 1.58
N CYS A 72 6.89 -0.06 1.21
CA CYS A 72 7.10 0.35 -0.18
C CYS A 72 8.50 0.84 -0.54
N ALA A 73 9.34 1.24 0.42
CA ALA A 73 10.66 1.83 0.15
C ALA A 73 11.80 0.80 0.16
N ILE A 74 11.53 -0.45 -0.24
CA ILE A 74 12.49 -1.56 -0.34
C ILE A 74 12.68 -1.94 -1.80
#